data_AF-A0A177CHY5-F1
#
_entry.id   AF-A0A177CHY5-F1
#
_cell.length_a   1.000
_cell.length_b   1.000
_cell.length_c   1.000
_cell.angle_alpha   90.00
_cell.angle_beta   90.00
_cell.angle_gamma   90.00
#
_symmetry.space_group_name_H-M   'P 1'
#
loop_
_entity.id
_entity.type
_entity.pdbx_description
1 polymer ?
#
loop_
_entity_poly.entity_id
_entity_poly.type
_entity_poly.pdbx_seq_one_letter_code
_entity_poly.pdbx_strand_id
1 'polypeptide(L)'
;MDMLYHYCFTNGSDDQDDTTRKNLQALIVSMAALESEMSAFNVYVVTQHMHDKPLNMWPKYEQYCGLGTASKELEDTVKGIKTLVQSGSFSNMYCIDMYTFQAREISIKVSNTIATVMKTMSDKTIDIETEARTDAHESTEQDTAIVAIMFELAEVIKHLTTAAESTWAALNLLETIAAKSSLQQANKFAKMQSYLPWACCAFTAILALSTFFNGLHNASQPPDLNDMRSSIAEMQSVCGLVNKNLDIAAYVRNDTLAEIDQRLLAIEHAWQDNNERIDNVWEALGPPNAEGTYFIQEMGAPDERPIDSRVLKARMDKLEADALEFKRQVQRAEVRTASRLNKLDRKRGGSGETEVE
;
A
#
# COMPACT_ATOMS: atom_id res chain seq x y z
N MET A 1 -20.63 -6.19 9.49
CA MET A 1 -20.20 -5.87 8.11
C MET A 1 -21.23 -6.31 7.06
N ASP A 2 -22.14 -7.25 7.35
CA ASP A 2 -23.07 -7.80 6.34
C ASP A 2 -24.22 -6.89 5.87
N MET A 3 -24.51 -5.76 6.53
CA MET A 3 -25.66 -4.92 6.15
C MET A 3 -25.39 -3.80 5.14
N LEU A 4 -24.14 -3.53 4.77
CA LEU A 4 -23.81 -2.51 3.75
C LEU A 4 -23.80 -3.04 2.32
N TYR A 5 -23.95 -4.35 2.11
CA TYR A 5 -23.87 -4.96 0.78
C TYR A 5 -25.16 -4.82 -0.05
N HIS A 6 -26.31 -4.51 0.55
CA HIS A 6 -27.59 -4.69 -0.14
C HIS A 6 -28.17 -3.47 -0.87
N TYR A 7 -27.62 -2.26 -0.71
CA TYR A 7 -28.34 -1.03 -1.12
C TYR A 7 -27.92 -0.40 -2.47
N CYS A 8 -27.06 -1.03 -3.27
CA CYS A 8 -26.58 -0.45 -4.54
C CYS A 8 -27.10 -1.12 -5.83
N PHE A 9 -28.12 -1.96 -5.76
CA PHE A 9 -28.62 -2.70 -6.93
C PHE A 9 -30.07 -2.35 -7.23
N THR A 10 -30.32 -1.48 -8.21
CA THR A 10 -31.42 -1.64 -9.17
C THR A 10 -31.34 -0.56 -10.26
N ASN A 11 -31.25 -1.01 -11.51
CA ASN A 11 -31.63 -0.36 -12.77
C ASN A 11 -30.55 0.47 -13.52
N GLY A 12 -29.85 -0.17 -14.47
CA GLY A 12 -29.31 0.50 -15.66
C GLY A 12 -28.06 -0.14 -16.27
N SER A 13 -28.21 -0.76 -17.46
CA SER A 13 -27.16 -1.37 -18.32
C SER A 13 -26.28 -2.45 -17.68
N ASP A 14 -26.87 -3.63 -17.44
CA ASP A 14 -26.36 -4.68 -16.55
C ASP A 14 -25.10 -5.46 -17.00
N ASP A 15 -24.86 -5.69 -18.30
CA ASP A 15 -23.88 -6.73 -18.69
C ASP A 15 -22.40 -6.31 -18.54
N GLN A 16 -22.07 -5.04 -18.79
CA GLN A 16 -20.68 -4.57 -18.75
C GLN A 16 -20.22 -4.28 -17.31
N ASP A 17 -21.11 -3.77 -16.47
CA ASP A 17 -20.85 -3.54 -15.05
C ASP A 17 -20.73 -4.87 -14.30
N ASP A 18 -21.52 -5.90 -14.67
CA ASP A 18 -21.39 -7.24 -14.09
C ASP A 18 -20.04 -7.90 -14.43
N THR A 19 -19.57 -7.77 -15.67
CA THR A 19 -18.26 -8.31 -16.09
C THR A 19 -17.11 -7.64 -15.31
N THR A 20 -17.15 -6.32 -15.17
CA THR A 20 -16.12 -5.56 -14.46
C THR A 20 -16.08 -5.93 -12.98
N ARG A 21 -17.25 -6.03 -12.35
CA ARG A 21 -17.38 -6.49 -10.96
C ARG A 21 -16.86 -7.90 -10.78
N LYS A 22 -17.22 -8.84 -11.66
CA LYS A 22 -16.72 -10.22 -11.61
C LYS A 22 -15.20 -10.29 -11.66
N ASN A 23 -14.56 -9.49 -12.52
CA ASN A 23 -13.10 -9.45 -12.62
C ASN A 23 -12.44 -8.88 -11.35
N LEU A 24 -13.00 -7.80 -10.77
CA LEU A 24 -12.47 -7.25 -9.52
C LEU A 24 -12.68 -8.18 -8.32
N GLN A 25 -13.82 -8.89 -8.29
CA GLN A 25 -14.06 -9.93 -7.31
C GLN A 25 -13.04 -11.07 -7.47
N ALA A 26 -12.77 -11.51 -8.70
CA ALA A 26 -11.76 -12.51 -8.99
C ALA A 26 -10.37 -12.06 -8.50
N LEU A 27 -10.01 -10.79 -8.69
CA LEU A 27 -8.75 -10.23 -8.17
C LEU A 27 -8.64 -10.35 -6.65
N ILE A 28 -9.67 -9.95 -5.91
CA ILE A 28 -9.66 -10.07 -4.45
C ILE A 28 -9.61 -11.53 -4.01
N VAL A 29 -10.33 -12.42 -4.70
CA VAL A 29 -10.29 -13.86 -4.42
C VAL A 29 -8.88 -14.42 -4.64
N SER A 30 -8.20 -14.05 -5.73
CA SER A 30 -6.81 -14.45 -5.98
C SER A 30 -5.82 -13.86 -4.95
N MET A 31 -6.01 -12.61 -4.52
CA MET A 31 -5.20 -12.02 -3.44
C MET A 31 -5.42 -12.75 -2.11
N ALA A 32 -6.65 -13.11 -1.78
CA ALA A 32 -6.98 -13.86 -0.55
C ALA A 32 -6.45 -15.30 -0.60
N ALA A 33 -6.49 -15.96 -1.76
CA ALA A 33 -5.89 -17.27 -1.94
C ALA A 33 -4.36 -17.22 -1.72
N LEU A 34 -3.68 -16.21 -2.26
CA LEU A 34 -2.25 -16.00 -2.02
C LEU A 34 -1.94 -15.72 -0.54
N GLU A 35 -2.77 -14.93 0.14
CA GLU A 35 -2.61 -14.66 1.58
C GLU A 35 -2.81 -15.92 2.44
N SER A 36 -3.74 -16.80 2.06
CA SER A 36 -3.94 -18.09 2.71
C SER A 36 -2.71 -18.99 2.56
N GLU A 37 -2.15 -19.11 1.36
CA GLU A 37 -0.93 -19.90 1.09
C GLU A 37 0.29 -19.33 1.85
N MET A 38 0.42 -18.00 1.89
CA MET A 38 1.47 -17.32 2.67
C MET A 38 1.31 -17.58 4.17
N SER A 39 0.09 -17.57 4.68
CA SER A 39 -0.21 -17.86 6.08
C SER A 39 0.12 -19.31 6.44
N ALA A 40 -0.22 -20.27 5.57
CA ALA A 40 0.16 -21.67 5.74
C ALA A 40 1.68 -21.86 5.76
N PHE A 41 2.40 -21.18 4.87
CA PHE A 41 3.85 -21.20 4.84
C PHE A 41 4.47 -20.61 6.12
N ASN A 42 3.92 -19.51 6.64
CA ASN A 42 4.38 -18.94 7.90
C ASN A 42 4.13 -19.85 9.10
N VAL A 43 2.97 -20.52 9.16
CA VAL A 43 2.71 -21.54 10.20
C VAL A 43 3.76 -22.65 10.14
N TYR A 44 4.12 -23.10 8.94
CA TYR A 44 5.19 -24.08 8.75
C TYR A 44 6.54 -23.57 9.29
N VAL A 45 6.99 -22.37 8.89
CA VAL A 45 8.26 -21.78 9.32
C VAL A 45 8.31 -21.61 10.85
N VAL A 46 7.25 -21.07 11.45
CA VAL A 46 7.17 -20.89 12.91
C VAL A 46 7.18 -22.23 13.63
N THR A 47 6.50 -23.26 13.10
CA THR A 47 6.50 -24.60 13.70
C THR A 47 7.88 -25.24 13.65
N GLN A 48 8.60 -25.14 12.53
CA GLN A 48 9.96 -25.67 12.45
C GLN A 48 10.92 -24.92 13.38
N HIS A 49 10.77 -23.60 13.49
CA HIS A 49 11.53 -22.78 14.42
C HIS A 49 11.27 -23.17 15.88
N MET A 50 10.01 -23.43 16.27
CA MET A 50 9.65 -23.87 17.63
C MET A 50 10.20 -25.25 18.01
N HIS A 51 10.43 -26.13 17.03
CA HIS A 51 11.05 -27.43 17.27
C HIS A 51 12.57 -27.35 17.43
N ASP A 52 13.15 -26.15 17.31
CA ASP A 52 14.58 -25.88 17.40
C ASP A 52 15.45 -26.79 16.52
N LYS A 53 14.89 -27.20 15.37
CA LYS A 53 15.64 -27.99 14.40
C LYS A 53 16.56 -27.07 13.60
N PRO A 54 17.79 -27.49 13.30
CA PRO A 54 18.66 -26.74 12.40
C PRO A 54 18.03 -26.73 11.00
N LEU A 55 18.27 -25.66 10.24
CA LEU A 55 17.55 -25.37 9.00
C LEU A 55 17.78 -26.47 7.93
N ASN A 56 18.94 -27.13 7.94
CA ASN A 56 19.24 -28.28 7.06
C ASN A 56 18.39 -29.53 7.37
N MET A 57 17.77 -29.61 8.56
CA MET A 57 16.88 -30.71 8.96
C MET A 57 15.40 -30.37 8.79
N TRP A 58 15.08 -29.18 8.29
CA TRP A 58 13.69 -28.81 8.03
C TRP A 58 13.15 -29.66 6.87
N PRO A 59 12.00 -30.34 7.03
CA PRO A 59 11.42 -31.10 5.95
C PRO A 59 11.02 -30.14 4.83
N LYS A 60 11.35 -30.45 3.57
CA LYS A 60 11.01 -29.58 2.45
C LYS A 60 9.53 -29.19 2.47
N TYR A 61 9.23 -27.91 2.38
CA TYR A 61 7.85 -27.44 2.33
C TYR A 61 7.17 -27.91 1.03
N GLU A 62 6.28 -28.88 1.13
CA GLU A 62 5.66 -29.53 -0.04
C GLU A 62 4.73 -28.61 -0.82
N GLN A 63 4.23 -27.53 -0.18
CA GLN A 63 3.23 -26.63 -0.75
C GLN A 63 3.83 -25.40 -1.46
N TYR A 64 5.15 -25.35 -1.73
CA TYR A 64 5.72 -24.29 -2.57
C TYR A 64 5.04 -24.19 -3.95
N CYS A 65 4.58 -25.32 -4.50
CA CYS A 65 3.81 -25.35 -5.74
C CYS A 65 2.48 -24.58 -5.61
N GLY A 66 1.81 -24.67 -4.46
CA GLY A 66 0.58 -23.94 -4.16
C GLY A 66 0.81 -22.43 -4.18
N LEU A 67 1.85 -21.98 -3.46
CA LEU A 67 2.25 -20.57 -3.40
C LEU A 67 2.63 -20.02 -4.78
N GLY A 68 3.39 -20.78 -5.57
CA GLY A 68 3.73 -20.43 -6.95
C GLY A 68 2.51 -20.34 -7.87
N THR A 69 1.56 -21.26 -7.71
CA THR A 69 0.31 -21.30 -8.49
C THR A 69 -0.57 -20.10 -8.16
N ALA A 70 -0.81 -19.82 -6.88
CA ALA A 70 -1.58 -18.67 -6.42
C ALA A 70 -0.96 -17.33 -6.87
N SER A 71 0.37 -17.22 -6.79
CA SER A 71 1.08 -16.01 -7.26
C SER A 71 0.92 -15.78 -8.75
N LYS A 72 0.99 -16.84 -9.56
CA LYS A 72 0.80 -16.79 -11.01
C LYS A 72 -0.63 -16.47 -11.40
N GLU A 73 -1.61 -17.09 -10.74
CA GLU A 73 -3.04 -16.85 -10.98
C GLU A 73 -3.43 -15.40 -10.65
N LEU A 74 -2.86 -14.85 -9.56
CA LEU A 74 -2.98 -13.42 -9.25
C LEU A 74 -2.36 -12.54 -10.35
N GLU A 75 -1.16 -12.87 -10.83
CA GLU A 75 -0.49 -12.12 -11.90
C GLU A 75 -1.30 -12.13 -13.21
N ASP A 76 -1.84 -13.29 -13.59
CA ASP A 76 -2.68 -13.44 -14.78
C ASP A 76 -3.99 -12.65 -14.65
N THR A 77 -4.59 -12.63 -13.44
CA THR A 77 -5.77 -11.81 -13.14
C THR A 77 -5.46 -10.31 -13.22
N VAL A 78 -4.32 -9.88 -12.67
CA VAL A 78 -3.83 -8.49 -12.79
C VAL A 78 -3.64 -8.09 -14.26
N LYS A 79 -3.06 -8.97 -15.09
CA LYS A 79 -2.92 -8.73 -16.53
C LYS A 79 -4.27 -8.60 -17.22
N GLY A 80 -5.23 -9.49 -16.92
CA GLY A 80 -6.58 -9.45 -17.46
C GLY A 80 -7.34 -8.17 -17.10
N ILE A 81 -7.22 -7.69 -15.87
CA ILE A 81 -7.83 -6.41 -15.47
C ILE A 81 -7.12 -5.23 -16.15
N LYS A 82 -5.79 -5.27 -16.26
CA LYS A 82 -5.02 -4.21 -16.90
C LYS A 82 -5.43 -4.00 -18.36
N THR A 83 -5.70 -5.06 -19.12
CA THR A 83 -6.20 -4.95 -20.50
C THR A 83 -7.59 -4.32 -20.56
N LEU A 84 -8.49 -4.70 -19.64
CA LEU A 84 -9.83 -4.10 -19.50
C LEU A 84 -9.79 -2.62 -19.06
N VAL A 85 -8.81 -2.23 -18.24
CA VAL A 85 -8.58 -0.82 -17.87
C VAL A 85 -8.14 0.00 -19.09
N GLN A 86 -7.31 -0.59 -19.95
CA GLN A 86 -6.85 0.06 -21.17
C GLN A 86 -7.96 0.20 -22.21
N SER A 87 -8.95 -0.70 -22.24
CA SER A 87 -10.12 -0.58 -23.12
C SER A 87 -11.16 0.44 -22.66
N GLY A 88 -10.96 1.11 -21.52
CA GLY A 88 -11.88 2.13 -21.00
C GLY A 88 -13.10 1.60 -20.25
N SER A 89 -13.14 0.28 -19.98
CA SER A 89 -14.30 -0.40 -19.39
C SER A 89 -14.62 -0.02 -17.93
N PHE A 90 -13.73 0.70 -17.23
CA PHE A 90 -13.84 1.00 -15.79
C PHE A 90 -14.38 2.40 -15.43
N SER A 91 -14.99 3.11 -16.37
CA SER A 91 -15.22 4.57 -16.24
C SER A 91 -16.30 4.99 -15.22
N ASN A 92 -17.09 4.08 -14.65
CA ASN A 92 -18.22 4.42 -13.77
C ASN A 92 -18.41 3.47 -12.57
N MET A 93 -17.32 2.93 -12.01
CA MET A 93 -17.47 1.92 -10.96
C MET A 93 -17.52 2.51 -9.54
N TYR A 94 -18.71 2.53 -8.94
CA TYR A 94 -18.95 3.05 -7.58
C TYR A 94 -18.36 2.21 -6.45
N CYS A 95 -18.03 0.93 -6.69
CA CYS A 95 -17.56 0.02 -5.65
C CYS A 95 -16.03 -0.12 -5.56
N ILE A 96 -15.26 0.65 -6.33
CA ILE A 96 -13.80 0.47 -6.41
C ILE A 96 -13.08 0.75 -5.07
N ASP A 97 -13.61 1.66 -4.26
CA ASP A 97 -13.01 2.00 -2.96
C ASP A 97 -13.06 0.82 -1.98
N MET A 98 -14.15 0.07 -1.99
CA MET A 98 -14.31 -1.15 -1.17
C MET A 98 -13.27 -2.22 -1.56
N TYR A 99 -13.09 -2.45 -2.87
CA TYR A 99 -12.09 -3.40 -3.37
C TYR A 99 -10.67 -2.93 -3.05
N THR A 100 -10.38 -1.64 -3.19
CA THR A 100 -9.08 -1.04 -2.84
C THR A 100 -8.77 -1.22 -1.35
N PHE A 101 -9.77 -1.01 -0.49
CA PHE A 101 -9.63 -1.22 0.95
C PHE A 101 -9.31 -2.68 1.28
N GLN A 102 -10.06 -3.64 0.73
CA GLN A 102 -9.82 -5.07 0.93
C GLN A 102 -8.43 -5.49 0.44
N ALA A 103 -8.03 -5.03 -0.75
CA ALA A 103 -6.70 -5.31 -1.29
C ALA A 103 -5.58 -4.75 -0.41
N ARG A 104 -5.79 -3.58 0.21
CA ARG A 104 -4.82 -2.98 1.14
C ARG A 104 -4.69 -3.82 2.42
N GLU A 105 -5.80 -4.27 3.00
CA GLU A 105 -5.76 -5.16 4.17
C GLU A 105 -5.00 -6.45 3.85
N ILE A 106 -5.28 -7.09 2.71
CA ILE A 106 -4.57 -8.30 2.28
C ILE A 106 -3.07 -8.01 2.06
N SER A 107 -2.74 -6.90 1.39
CA SER A 107 -1.34 -6.50 1.16
C SER A 107 -0.55 -6.30 2.45
N ILE A 108 -1.17 -5.70 3.47
CA ILE A 108 -0.56 -5.54 4.80
C ILE A 108 -0.32 -6.90 5.44
N LYS A 109 -1.31 -7.81 5.41
CA LYS A 109 -1.16 -9.17 5.96
C LYS A 109 -0.03 -9.93 5.29
N VAL A 110 -0.01 -9.98 3.95
CA VAL A 110 1.07 -10.62 3.18
C VAL A 110 2.43 -10.03 3.55
N SER A 111 2.55 -8.70 3.66
CA SER A 111 3.80 -8.03 4.03
C SER A 111 4.26 -8.38 5.45
N ASN A 112 3.34 -8.43 6.42
CA ASN A 112 3.66 -8.84 7.80
C ASN A 112 4.13 -10.30 7.86
N THR A 113 3.49 -11.17 7.08
CA THR A 113 3.87 -12.58 6.95
C THR A 113 5.28 -12.72 6.39
N ILE A 114 5.60 -11.99 5.31
CA ILE A 114 6.96 -11.96 4.73
C ILE A 114 7.98 -11.50 5.76
N ALA A 115 7.71 -10.40 6.47
CA ALA A 115 8.63 -9.87 7.48
C ALA A 115 8.90 -10.90 8.59
N THR A 116 7.86 -11.60 9.06
CA THR A 116 7.97 -12.63 10.11
C THR A 116 8.79 -13.82 9.63
N VAL A 117 8.53 -14.33 8.43
CA VAL A 117 9.30 -15.44 7.85
C VAL A 117 10.75 -15.05 7.63
N MET A 118 11.01 -13.91 7.01
CA MET A 118 12.38 -13.44 6.74
C MET A 118 13.18 -13.22 8.02
N LYS A 119 12.56 -12.67 9.07
CA LYS A 119 13.18 -12.54 10.38
C LYS A 119 13.55 -13.90 10.95
N THR A 120 12.60 -14.85 10.97
CA THR A 120 12.82 -16.20 11.51
C THR A 120 13.93 -16.94 10.78
N MET A 121 13.96 -16.83 9.45
CA MET A 121 15.01 -17.43 8.61
C MET A 121 16.37 -16.76 8.82
N SER A 122 16.40 -15.43 8.99
CA SER A 122 17.63 -14.69 9.31
C SER A 122 18.18 -15.13 10.66
N ASP A 123 17.34 -15.18 11.70
CA ASP A 123 17.74 -15.60 13.04
C ASP A 123 18.33 -17.02 13.00
N LYS A 124 17.68 -17.96 12.30
CA LYS A 124 18.20 -19.33 12.14
C LYS A 124 19.47 -19.43 11.29
N THR A 125 19.67 -18.53 10.33
CA THR A 125 20.92 -18.50 9.55
C THR A 125 22.09 -18.06 10.42
N ILE A 126 21.86 -17.08 11.31
CA ILE A 126 22.87 -16.61 12.27
C ILE A 126 23.23 -17.73 13.26
N ASP A 127 22.22 -18.43 13.82
CA ASP A 127 22.43 -19.54 14.75
C ASP A 127 23.37 -20.59 14.13
N ILE A 128 23.10 -20.99 12.88
CA ILE A 128 23.90 -21.99 12.16
C ILE A 128 25.30 -21.49 11.86
N GLU A 129 25.46 -20.21 11.49
CA GLU A 129 26.79 -19.63 11.30
C GLU A 129 27.60 -19.61 12.61
N THR A 130 26.94 -19.39 13.75
CA THR A 130 27.63 -19.42 15.06
C THR A 130 28.02 -20.84 15.48
N GLU A 131 27.14 -21.83 15.32
CA GLU A 131 27.41 -23.25 15.61
C GLU A 131 28.51 -23.80 14.68
N ALA A 132 28.46 -23.42 13.40
CA ALA A 132 29.47 -23.72 12.41
C ALA A 132 30.88 -23.24 12.81
N ARG A 133 31.00 -22.11 13.52
CA ARG A 133 32.29 -21.57 13.95
C ARG A 133 32.84 -22.26 15.18
N THR A 134 32.01 -22.88 16.00
CA THR A 134 32.44 -23.57 17.21
C THR A 134 32.99 -24.97 16.94
N ASP A 135 32.51 -25.64 15.89
CA ASP A 135 32.84 -27.05 15.60
C ASP A 135 33.88 -27.23 14.48
N ALA A 136 35.02 -26.54 14.62
CA ALA A 136 36.10 -26.48 13.63
C ALA A 136 36.76 -27.83 13.18
N HIS A 137 36.26 -28.99 13.65
CA HIS A 137 36.79 -30.32 13.33
C HIS A 137 36.04 -31.07 12.19
N GLU A 138 34.85 -30.65 11.76
CA GLU A 138 34.03 -31.36 10.74
C GLU A 138 33.70 -30.51 9.49
N SER A 139 34.70 -29.82 8.93
CA SER A 139 34.47 -28.78 7.91
C SER A 139 33.72 -29.24 6.65
N THR A 140 33.85 -30.49 6.20
CA THR A 140 33.27 -30.95 4.93
C THR A 140 31.77 -31.24 4.97
N GLU A 141 31.25 -31.80 6.06
CA GLU A 141 29.80 -32.06 6.19
C GLU A 141 29.05 -30.75 6.42
N GLN A 142 29.68 -29.84 7.16
CA GLN A 142 29.18 -28.52 7.48
C GLN A 142 29.06 -27.62 6.23
N ASP A 143 30.05 -27.64 5.34
CA ASP A 143 29.98 -26.94 4.05
C ASP A 143 28.78 -27.41 3.21
N THR A 144 28.49 -28.71 3.23
CA THR A 144 27.35 -29.29 2.50
C THR A 144 26.02 -28.85 3.10
N ALA A 145 25.92 -28.80 4.42
CA ALA A 145 24.74 -28.30 5.13
C ALA A 145 24.49 -26.81 4.85
N ILE A 146 25.54 -25.97 4.89
CA ILE A 146 25.45 -24.54 4.57
C ILE A 146 24.95 -24.33 3.14
N VAL A 147 25.46 -25.09 2.17
CA VAL A 147 25.00 -24.99 0.77
C VAL A 147 23.52 -25.36 0.64
N ALA A 148 23.07 -26.43 1.30
CA ALA A 148 21.65 -26.82 1.30
C ALA A 148 20.75 -25.75 1.91
N ILE A 149 21.19 -25.13 3.01
CA ILE A 149 20.50 -24.03 3.69
C ILE A 149 20.39 -22.81 2.79
N MET A 150 21.47 -22.39 2.16
CA MET A 150 21.47 -21.25 1.25
C MET A 150 20.55 -21.50 0.06
N PHE A 151 20.46 -22.74 -0.43
CA PHE A 151 19.55 -23.11 -1.51
C PHE A 151 18.08 -22.98 -1.10
N GLU A 152 17.70 -23.54 0.05
CA GLU A 152 16.33 -23.41 0.58
C GLU A 152 15.97 -21.95 0.89
N LEU A 153 16.90 -21.19 1.49
CA LEU A 153 16.71 -19.76 1.76
C LEU A 153 16.48 -18.97 0.46
N ALA A 154 17.25 -19.26 -0.59
CA ALA A 154 17.08 -18.61 -1.89
C ALA A 154 15.70 -18.91 -2.51
N GLU A 155 15.23 -20.15 -2.39
CA GLU A 155 13.90 -20.53 -2.91
C GLU A 155 12.77 -19.87 -2.11
N VAL A 156 12.92 -19.75 -0.78
CA VAL A 156 11.99 -19.00 0.08
C VAL A 156 11.96 -17.53 -0.32
N ILE A 157 13.11 -16.87 -0.43
CA ILE A 157 13.21 -15.45 -0.82
C ILE A 157 12.53 -15.22 -2.17
N LYS A 158 12.78 -16.10 -3.14
CA LYS A 158 12.16 -16.04 -4.47
C LYS A 158 10.64 -16.08 -4.37
N HIS A 159 10.07 -17.06 -3.67
CA HIS A 159 8.62 -17.17 -3.53
C HIS A 159 7.99 -16.01 -2.77
N LEU A 160 8.61 -15.54 -1.67
CA LEU A 160 8.14 -14.38 -0.91
C LEU A 160 8.18 -13.10 -1.75
N THR A 161 9.24 -12.91 -2.53
CA THR A 161 9.39 -11.74 -3.42
C THR A 161 8.34 -11.75 -4.52
N THR A 162 8.14 -12.89 -5.19
CA THR A 162 7.08 -13.03 -6.21
C THR A 162 5.69 -12.78 -5.61
N ALA A 163 5.39 -13.33 -4.43
CA ALA A 163 4.12 -13.09 -3.75
C ALA A 163 3.91 -11.60 -3.42
N ALA A 164 4.96 -10.92 -2.91
CA ALA A 164 4.92 -9.49 -2.66
C ALA A 164 4.65 -8.72 -3.95
N GLU A 165 5.46 -8.94 -4.99
CA GLU A 165 5.34 -8.24 -6.27
C GLU A 165 3.95 -8.37 -6.88
N SER A 166 3.39 -9.58 -6.91
CA SER A 166 2.03 -9.83 -7.42
C SER A 166 0.96 -9.10 -6.59
N THR A 167 1.08 -9.13 -5.25
CA THR A 167 0.14 -8.45 -4.34
C THR A 167 0.21 -6.93 -4.48
N TRP A 168 1.41 -6.35 -4.55
CA TRP A 168 1.63 -4.93 -4.78
C TRP A 168 1.17 -4.49 -6.17
N ALA A 169 1.37 -5.32 -7.20
CA ALA A 169 0.88 -5.03 -8.54
C ALA A 169 -0.66 -4.96 -8.57
N ALA A 170 -1.34 -5.88 -7.88
CA ALA A 170 -2.79 -5.86 -7.72
C ALA A 170 -3.30 -4.61 -7.00
N LEU A 171 -2.69 -4.26 -5.86
CA LEU A 171 -3.05 -3.06 -5.10
C LEU A 171 -2.83 -1.78 -5.93
N ASN A 172 -1.67 -1.63 -6.57
CA ASN A 172 -1.36 -0.47 -7.40
C ASN A 172 -2.34 -0.33 -8.58
N LEU A 173 -2.79 -1.45 -9.16
CA LEU A 173 -3.79 -1.43 -10.23
C LEU A 173 -5.12 -0.89 -9.72
N LEU A 174 -5.61 -1.37 -8.57
CA LEU A 174 -6.83 -0.88 -7.92
C LEU A 174 -6.75 0.60 -7.57
N GLU A 175 -5.65 1.05 -6.95
CA GLU A 175 -5.42 2.46 -6.64
C GLU A 175 -5.38 3.33 -7.90
N THR A 176 -4.84 2.82 -9.01
CA THR A 176 -4.85 3.51 -10.30
C THR A 176 -6.26 3.64 -10.87
N ILE A 177 -7.09 2.60 -10.75
CA ILE A 177 -8.49 2.64 -11.18
C ILE A 177 -9.27 3.62 -10.30
N ALA A 178 -9.11 3.54 -8.98
CA ALA A 178 -9.74 4.42 -8.01
C ALA A 178 -9.40 5.90 -8.29
N ALA A 179 -8.11 6.23 -8.48
CA ALA A 179 -7.67 7.58 -8.78
C ALA A 179 -8.24 8.13 -10.11
N LYS A 180 -8.39 7.29 -11.14
CA LYS A 180 -9.03 7.69 -12.41
C LYS A 180 -10.52 7.94 -12.22
N SER A 181 -11.19 7.08 -11.46
CA SER A 181 -12.62 7.23 -11.15
C SER A 181 -12.90 8.50 -10.33
N SER A 182 -12.05 8.81 -9.34
CA SER A 182 -12.19 10.01 -8.51
C SER A 182 -11.98 11.29 -9.32
N LEU A 183 -11.06 11.30 -10.28
CA LEU A 183 -10.86 12.43 -11.20
C LEU A 183 -12.08 12.64 -12.10
N GLN A 184 -12.65 11.57 -12.66
CA GLN A 184 -13.87 11.66 -13.45
C GLN A 184 -15.06 12.14 -12.61
N GLN A 185 -15.19 11.65 -11.38
CA GLN A 185 -16.24 12.06 -10.46
C GLN A 185 -16.08 13.53 -10.05
N ALA A 186 -14.86 13.98 -9.73
CA ALA A 186 -14.56 15.38 -9.46
C ALA A 186 -14.93 16.29 -10.65
N ASN A 187 -14.64 15.87 -11.88
CA ASN A 187 -15.03 16.60 -13.08
C ASN A 187 -16.56 16.64 -13.28
N LYS A 188 -17.27 15.56 -12.96
CA LYS A 188 -18.75 15.54 -12.98
C LYS A 188 -19.33 16.45 -11.90
N PHE A 189 -18.77 16.44 -10.69
CA PHE A 189 -19.17 17.33 -9.60
C PHE A 189 -18.88 18.79 -9.93
N ALA A 190 -17.73 19.12 -10.51
CA ALA A 190 -17.42 20.48 -10.95
C ALA A 190 -18.43 20.98 -12.00
N LYS A 191 -18.81 20.13 -12.96
CA LYS A 191 -19.91 20.44 -13.90
C LYS A 191 -21.25 20.58 -13.18
N MET A 192 -21.60 19.68 -12.26
CA MET A 192 -22.85 19.78 -11.50
C MET A 192 -22.90 21.04 -10.64
N GLN A 193 -21.76 21.44 -10.07
CA GLN A 193 -21.61 22.64 -9.25
C GLN A 193 -21.81 23.92 -10.07
N SER A 194 -21.46 23.95 -11.36
CA SER A 194 -21.80 25.09 -12.23
C SER A 194 -23.29 25.16 -12.60
N TYR A 195 -23.99 24.02 -12.58
CA TYR A 195 -25.46 23.98 -12.76
C TYR A 195 -26.25 24.23 -11.48
N LEU A 196 -25.64 24.05 -10.30
CA LEU A 196 -26.32 24.21 -9.00
C LEU A 196 -26.94 25.61 -8.81
N PRO A 197 -26.27 26.75 -9.14
CA PRO A 197 -26.88 28.07 -9.05
C PRO A 197 -28.10 28.20 -9.95
N TRP A 198 -28.03 27.67 -11.18
CA TRP A 198 -29.16 27.68 -12.12
C TRP A 198 -30.33 26.83 -11.61
N ALA A 199 -30.06 25.66 -11.03
CA ALA A 199 -31.09 24.83 -10.41
C ALA A 199 -31.73 25.53 -9.20
N CYS A 200 -30.93 26.18 -8.35
CA CYS A 200 -31.44 26.99 -7.23
C CYS A 200 -32.27 28.19 -7.71
N CYS A 201 -31.84 28.90 -8.76
CA CYS A 201 -32.61 29.98 -9.38
C CYS A 201 -33.93 29.49 -9.98
N ALA A 202 -33.92 28.34 -10.67
CA ALA A 202 -35.14 27.76 -11.22
C ALA A 202 -36.11 27.29 -10.12
N PHE A 203 -35.58 26.65 -9.07
CA PHE A 203 -36.38 26.20 -7.93
C PHE A 203 -36.99 27.38 -7.15
N THR A 204 -36.21 28.44 -6.90
CA THR A 204 -36.72 29.66 -6.26
C THR A 204 -37.76 30.37 -7.14
N ALA A 205 -37.58 30.40 -8.46
CA ALA A 205 -38.60 30.92 -9.38
C ALA A 205 -39.90 30.10 -9.36
N ILE A 206 -39.80 28.76 -9.31
CA ILE A 206 -40.97 27.87 -9.19
C ILE A 206 -41.69 28.08 -7.85
N LEU A 207 -40.96 28.23 -6.74
CA LEU A 207 -41.55 28.54 -5.42
C LEU A 207 -42.20 29.94 -5.39
N ALA A 208 -41.58 30.93 -6.04
CA ALA A 208 -42.18 32.26 -6.18
C ALA A 208 -43.46 32.22 -7.03
N LEU A 209 -43.47 31.44 -8.11
CA LEU A 209 -44.66 31.24 -8.94
C LEU A 209 -45.76 30.49 -8.18
N SER A 210 -45.44 29.44 -7.43
CA SER A 210 -46.43 28.67 -6.68
C SER A 210 -47.07 29.48 -5.56
N THR A 211 -46.29 30.31 -4.86
CA THR A 211 -46.83 31.25 -3.86
C THR A 211 -47.69 32.33 -4.49
N PHE A 212 -47.31 32.84 -5.67
CA PHE A 212 -48.11 33.82 -6.42
C PHE A 212 -49.45 33.23 -6.89
N PHE A 213 -49.45 32.03 -7.50
CA PHE A 213 -50.67 31.37 -7.98
C PHE A 213 -51.57 30.89 -6.84
N ASN A 214 -51.02 30.35 -5.75
CA ASN A 214 -51.81 29.98 -4.57
C ASN A 214 -52.37 31.21 -3.84
N GLY A 215 -51.63 32.31 -3.80
CA GLY A 215 -52.10 33.59 -3.26
C GLY A 215 -53.26 34.20 -4.07
N LEU A 216 -53.24 34.03 -5.39
CA LEU A 216 -54.35 34.41 -6.28
C LEU A 216 -55.59 33.52 -6.08
N HIS A 217 -55.42 32.24 -5.80
CA HIS A 217 -56.55 31.31 -5.65
C HIS A 217 -57.19 31.34 -4.25
N ASN A 218 -56.42 31.68 -3.21
CA ASN A 218 -56.84 31.72 -1.80
C ASN A 218 -56.94 33.14 -1.22
N ALA A 219 -57.06 34.18 -2.05
CA ALA A 219 -57.15 35.59 -1.65
C ALA A 219 -58.33 35.96 -0.71
N SER A 220 -59.12 34.98 -0.24
CA SER A 220 -60.22 35.15 0.70
C SER A 220 -59.91 34.69 2.14
N GLN A 221 -58.76 34.06 2.42
CA GLN A 221 -58.39 33.70 3.80
C GLN A 221 -56.96 34.12 4.15
N PRO A 222 -56.77 34.92 5.21
CA PRO A 222 -55.43 35.28 5.69
C PRO A 222 -54.69 34.03 6.15
N PRO A 223 -53.40 33.86 5.81
CA PRO A 223 -52.61 32.72 6.24
C PRO A 223 -52.55 32.66 7.76
N ASP A 224 -52.77 31.47 8.31
CA ASP A 224 -52.68 31.23 9.76
C ASP A 224 -51.22 31.43 10.20
N LEU A 225 -51.00 32.49 10.99
CA LEU A 225 -49.69 32.89 11.52
C LEU A 225 -49.02 31.77 12.34
N ASN A 226 -49.79 30.81 12.85
CA ASN A 226 -49.26 29.68 13.60
C ASN A 226 -48.49 28.70 12.71
N ASP A 227 -48.92 28.52 11.46
CA ASP A 227 -48.30 27.56 10.53
C ASP A 227 -46.99 28.12 9.94
N MET A 228 -46.92 29.44 9.74
CA MET A 228 -45.65 30.10 9.43
C MET A 228 -44.65 30.01 10.59
N ARG A 229 -45.11 30.17 11.84
CA ARG A 229 -44.24 30.05 13.02
C ARG A 229 -43.69 28.64 13.20
N SER A 230 -44.49 27.60 12.94
CA SER A 230 -44.04 26.21 13.03
C SER A 230 -42.96 25.92 11.97
N SER A 231 -43.16 26.37 10.73
CA SER A 231 -42.20 26.19 9.64
C SER A 231 -40.87 26.93 9.90
N ILE A 232 -40.92 28.15 10.45
CA ILE A 232 -39.71 28.89 10.84
C ILE A 232 -38.94 28.15 11.95
N ALA A 233 -39.65 27.61 12.94
CA ALA A 233 -39.03 26.84 14.03
C ALA A 233 -38.36 25.56 13.53
N GLU A 234 -39.00 24.86 12.58
CA GLU A 234 -38.43 23.66 11.94
C GLU A 234 -37.18 24.00 11.12
N MET A 235 -37.22 25.08 10.33
CA MET A 235 -36.06 25.54 9.56
C MET A 235 -34.89 25.94 10.47
N GLN A 236 -35.16 26.62 11.59
CA GLN A 236 -34.12 26.94 12.58
C GLN A 236 -33.51 25.68 13.21
N SER A 237 -34.33 24.65 13.46
CA SER A 237 -33.86 23.35 13.95
C SER A 237 -32.93 22.66 12.94
N VAL A 238 -33.31 22.63 11.66
CA VAL A 238 -32.50 22.04 10.58
C VAL A 238 -31.18 22.79 10.42
N CYS A 239 -31.20 24.13 10.40
CA CYS A 239 -29.97 24.93 10.35
C CYS A 239 -29.07 24.67 11.56
N GLY A 240 -29.64 24.52 12.76
CA GLY A 240 -28.90 24.15 13.97
C GLY A 240 -28.22 22.78 13.87
N LEU A 241 -28.89 21.80 13.25
CA LEU A 241 -28.33 20.46 13.04
C LEU A 241 -27.20 20.47 12.01
N VAL A 242 -27.34 21.22 10.91
CA VAL A 242 -26.30 21.37 9.88
C VAL A 242 -25.04 21.99 10.47
N ASN A 243 -25.17 23.04 11.29
CA ASN A 243 -24.02 23.65 11.96
C ASN A 243 -23.29 22.66 12.88
N LYS A 244 -24.01 21.87 13.67
CA LYS A 244 -23.40 20.82 14.51
C LYS A 244 -22.65 19.78 13.70
N ASN A 245 -23.17 19.38 12.54
CA ASN A 245 -22.49 18.43 11.66
C ASN A 245 -21.22 19.01 11.04
N LEU A 246 -21.21 20.31 10.72
CA LEU A 246 -20.01 21.01 10.28
C LEU A 246 -18.94 21.07 11.37
N ASP A 247 -19.33 21.34 12.62
CA ASP A 247 -18.41 21.36 13.76
C ASP A 247 -17.78 19.98 14.01
N ILE A 248 -18.59 18.90 13.95
CA ILE A 248 -18.09 17.52 14.08
C ILE A 248 -17.13 17.18 12.94
N ALA A 249 -17.45 17.56 11.70
CA ALA A 249 -16.57 17.31 10.55
C ALA A 249 -15.24 18.07 10.67
N ALA A 250 -15.26 19.31 11.18
CA ALA A 250 -14.05 20.08 11.47
C ALA A 250 -13.21 19.43 12.59
N TYR A 251 -13.86 18.94 13.64
CA TYR A 251 -13.17 18.23 14.74
C TYR A 251 -12.48 16.96 14.26
N VAL A 252 -13.19 16.09 13.54
CA VAL A 252 -12.63 14.83 13.00
C VAL A 252 -11.45 15.12 12.06
N ARG A 253 -11.54 16.18 11.25
CA ARG A 253 -10.45 16.58 10.37
C ARG A 253 -9.21 17.05 11.13
N ASN A 254 -9.38 17.78 12.22
CA ASN A 254 -8.26 18.24 13.03
C ASN A 254 -7.58 17.09 13.78
N ASP A 255 -8.35 16.12 14.27
CA ASP A 255 -7.83 14.94 14.96
C ASP A 255 -6.96 14.08 14.02
N THR A 256 -7.44 13.85 12.79
CA THR A 256 -6.65 13.09 11.80
C THR A 256 -5.39 13.82 11.34
N LEU A 257 -5.43 15.15 11.25
CA LEU A 257 -4.24 15.95 10.95
C LEU A 257 -3.21 15.88 12.08
N ALA A 258 -3.64 15.96 13.33
CA ALA A 258 -2.76 15.84 14.50
C ALA A 258 -2.08 14.46 14.57
N GLU A 259 -2.81 13.38 14.28
CA GLU A 259 -2.23 12.03 14.21
C GLU A 259 -1.17 11.92 13.11
N ILE A 260 -1.43 12.49 11.93
CA ILE A 260 -0.47 12.49 10.82
C ILE A 260 0.79 13.28 11.19
N ASP A 261 0.65 14.45 11.79
CA ASP A 261 1.78 15.28 12.24
C ASP A 261 2.63 14.54 13.28
N GLN A 262 1.99 13.83 14.22
CA GLN A 262 2.71 13.02 15.21
C GLN A 262 3.51 11.88 14.56
N ARG A 263 2.95 11.22 13.54
CA ARG A 263 3.66 10.15 12.81
C ARG A 263 4.81 10.70 11.98
N LEU A 264 4.68 11.89 11.40
CA LEU A 264 5.76 12.55 10.66
C LEU A 264 6.92 12.92 11.59
N LEU A 265 6.63 13.47 12.77
CA LEU A 265 7.65 13.78 13.78
C LEU A 265 8.40 12.52 14.25
N ALA A 266 7.70 11.39 14.44
CA ALA A 266 8.33 10.13 14.81
C ALA A 266 9.29 9.60 13.72
N ILE A 267 8.92 9.76 12.45
CA ILE A 267 9.78 9.38 11.31
C ILE A 267 10.99 10.31 11.22
N GLU A 268 10.80 11.62 11.43
CA GLU A 268 11.88 12.60 11.42
C GLU A 268 12.91 12.31 12.52
N HIS A 269 12.47 11.97 13.73
CA HIS A 269 13.36 11.58 14.81
C HIS A 269 14.15 10.30 14.49
N ALA A 270 13.46 9.26 13.99
CA ALA A 270 14.13 8.01 13.60
C ALA A 270 15.15 8.22 12.46
N TRP A 271 14.88 9.18 11.57
CA TRP A 271 15.82 9.55 10.52
C TRP A 271 17.05 10.27 11.09
N GLN A 272 16.86 11.22 12.02
CA GLN A 272 17.95 11.89 12.73
C GLN A 272 18.83 10.89 13.51
N ASP A 273 18.22 9.99 14.27
CA ASP A 273 18.93 8.95 15.03
C ASP A 273 19.79 8.06 14.11
N ASN A 274 19.25 7.67 12.95
CA ASN A 274 20.01 6.88 11.99
C ASN A 274 21.13 7.68 11.33
N ASN A 275 20.92 8.98 11.09
CA ASN A 275 21.96 9.84 10.53
C ASN A 275 23.13 10.00 11.50
N GLU A 276 22.85 10.21 12.80
CA GLU A 276 23.89 10.24 13.84
C GLU A 276 24.64 8.91 13.94
N ARG A 277 23.94 7.76 13.80
CA ARG A 277 24.60 6.45 13.77
C ARG A 277 25.53 6.30 12.56
N ILE A 278 25.12 6.78 11.39
CA ILE A 278 25.94 6.76 10.18
C ILE A 278 27.16 7.65 10.37
N ASP A 279 26.98 8.86 10.90
CA ASP A 279 28.09 9.79 11.18
C ASP A 279 29.07 9.21 12.20
N ASN A 280 28.58 8.58 13.26
CA ASN A 280 29.42 7.87 14.24
C ASN A 280 30.19 6.70 13.62
N VAL A 281 29.55 5.91 12.75
CA VAL A 281 30.24 4.83 12.02
C VAL A 281 31.29 5.42 11.08
N TRP A 282 30.96 6.50 10.39
CA TRP A 282 31.88 7.18 9.47
C TRP A 282 33.09 7.77 10.20
N GLU A 283 32.89 8.40 11.35
CA GLU A 283 33.96 8.91 12.20
C GLU A 283 34.81 7.78 12.78
N ALA A 284 34.17 6.68 13.21
CA ALA A 284 34.87 5.50 13.75
C ALA A 284 35.74 4.79 12.69
N LEU A 285 35.38 4.86 11.40
CA LEU A 285 36.19 4.31 10.31
C LEU A 285 37.49 5.09 10.09
N GLY A 286 37.59 6.34 10.58
CA GLY A 286 38.76 7.19 10.40
C GLY A 286 39.00 7.60 8.94
N PRO A 287 40.04 8.39 8.62
CA PRO A 287 40.37 8.70 7.23
C PRO A 287 40.82 7.43 6.49
N PRO A 288 40.44 7.27 5.21
CA PRO A 288 40.92 6.14 4.42
C PRO A 288 42.44 6.17 4.30
N ASN A 289 43.05 5.00 4.15
CA ASN A 289 44.49 4.88 3.94
C ASN A 289 44.93 5.48 2.58
N ALA A 290 46.23 5.47 2.29
CA ALA A 290 46.78 6.01 1.05
C ALA A 290 46.23 5.33 -0.24
N GLU A 291 45.64 4.14 -0.10
CA GLU A 291 45.03 3.37 -1.18
C GLU A 291 43.51 3.61 -1.28
N GLY A 292 42.95 4.48 -0.44
CA GLY A 292 41.52 4.82 -0.43
C GLY A 292 40.62 3.78 0.28
N THR A 293 41.20 2.85 1.04
CA THR A 293 40.45 1.82 1.79
C THR A 293 40.44 2.12 3.30
N TYR A 294 39.32 1.82 3.97
CA TYR A 294 39.20 1.89 5.42
C TYR A 294 39.71 0.56 6.01
N PHE A 295 40.64 0.62 6.97
CA PHE A 295 41.42 -0.54 7.42
C PHE A 295 40.55 -1.71 7.91
N ILE A 296 40.89 -2.93 7.45
CA ILE A 296 40.57 -4.16 8.15
C ILE A 296 41.55 -4.22 9.32
N GLN A 297 41.06 -4.00 10.53
CA GLN A 297 41.84 -4.23 11.74
C GLN A 297 42.34 -5.68 11.67
N GLU A 298 43.66 -5.87 11.52
CA GLU A 298 44.30 -7.19 11.60
C GLU A 298 44.04 -7.75 13.01
N MET A 299 42.88 -8.36 13.21
CA MET A 299 42.66 -9.28 14.32
C MET A 299 43.69 -10.39 14.16
N GLY A 300 44.50 -10.57 15.19
CA GLY A 300 45.76 -11.32 15.15
C GLY A 300 45.74 -12.60 14.32
N ALA A 301 46.77 -12.71 13.49
CA ALA A 301 47.14 -13.82 12.61
C ALA A 301 46.34 -15.13 12.84
N PRO A 302 45.27 -15.37 12.06
CA PRO A 302 44.73 -16.69 11.90
C PRO A 302 45.59 -17.48 10.91
N ASP A 303 45.88 -18.71 11.33
CA ASP A 303 46.57 -19.78 10.63
C ASP A 303 46.45 -19.71 9.09
N GLU A 304 47.61 -19.60 8.42
CA GLU A 304 47.76 -19.46 6.97
C GLU A 304 47.24 -20.69 6.23
N ARG A 305 45.94 -20.74 5.99
CA ARG A 305 45.40 -21.50 4.86
C ARG A 305 45.24 -20.53 3.70
N PRO A 306 45.85 -20.79 2.53
CA PRO A 306 45.73 -19.92 1.38
C PRO A 306 44.26 -19.91 0.94
N ILE A 307 43.53 -18.87 1.34
CA ILE A 307 42.20 -18.59 0.82
C ILE A 307 42.39 -18.35 -0.68
N ASP A 308 41.80 -19.24 -1.49
CA ASP A 308 41.90 -19.18 -2.94
C ASP A 308 41.38 -17.82 -3.43
N SER A 309 42.32 -16.94 -3.80
CA SER A 309 42.08 -15.55 -4.24
C SER A 309 41.02 -15.45 -5.34
N ARG A 310 40.79 -16.53 -6.10
CA ARG A 310 39.76 -16.60 -7.13
C ARG A 310 38.35 -16.60 -6.56
N VAL A 311 38.14 -17.29 -5.44
CA VAL A 311 36.83 -17.37 -4.77
C VAL A 311 36.50 -16.03 -4.10
N LEU A 312 37.50 -15.40 -3.48
CA LEU A 312 37.32 -14.07 -2.87
C LEU A 312 37.02 -13.00 -3.94
N LYS A 313 37.74 -13.04 -5.07
CA LYS A 313 37.50 -12.12 -6.18
C LYS A 313 36.11 -12.31 -6.80
N ALA A 314 35.68 -13.56 -7.00
CA ALA A 314 34.33 -13.85 -7.49
C ALA A 314 33.24 -13.37 -6.52
N ARG A 315 33.47 -13.46 -5.21
CA ARG A 315 32.56 -12.91 -4.20
C ARG A 315 32.54 -11.38 -4.24
N MET A 316 33.68 -10.72 -4.36
CA MET A 316 33.74 -9.26 -4.49
C MET A 316 33.06 -8.77 -5.77
N ASP A 317 33.31 -9.40 -6.91
CA ASP A 317 32.68 -9.04 -8.19
C ASP A 317 31.15 -9.21 -8.11
N LYS A 318 30.67 -10.25 -7.42
CA LYS A 318 29.24 -10.44 -7.17
C LYS A 318 28.66 -9.36 -6.25
N LEU A 319 29.36 -9.03 -5.17
CA LEU A 319 28.92 -8.01 -4.22
C LEU A 319 28.90 -6.62 -4.84
N GLU A 320 29.85 -6.33 -5.73
CA GLU A 320 29.88 -5.11 -6.53
C GLU A 320 28.70 -5.06 -7.50
N ALA A 321 28.38 -6.16 -8.18
CA ALA A 321 27.21 -6.26 -9.05
C ALA A 321 25.89 -6.04 -8.27
N ASP A 322 25.74 -6.69 -7.12
CA ASP A 322 24.55 -6.57 -6.25
C ASP A 322 24.40 -5.14 -5.71
N ALA A 323 25.51 -4.49 -5.33
CA ALA A 323 25.52 -3.09 -4.90
C ALA A 323 25.13 -2.12 -6.03
N LEU A 324 25.57 -2.39 -7.26
CA LEU A 324 25.23 -1.60 -8.45
C LEU A 324 23.75 -1.75 -8.81
N GLU A 325 23.21 -2.96 -8.66
CA GLU A 325 21.78 -3.24 -8.84
C GLU A 325 20.94 -2.53 -7.77
N PHE A 326 21.33 -2.62 -6.50
CA PHE A 326 20.67 -1.90 -5.41
C PHE A 326 20.68 -0.38 -5.64
N LYS A 327 21.82 0.19 -6.03
CA LYS A 327 21.93 1.63 -6.38
C LYS A 327 20.96 2.01 -7.49
N ARG A 328 20.81 1.19 -8.52
CA ARG A 328 19.82 1.42 -9.60
C ARG A 328 18.38 1.34 -9.09
N GLN A 329 18.09 0.44 -8.16
CA GLN A 329 16.76 0.34 -7.55
C GLN A 329 16.43 1.57 -6.71
N VAL A 330 17.38 2.06 -5.91
CA VAL A 330 17.24 3.31 -5.13
C VAL A 330 17.02 4.51 -6.04
N GLN A 331 17.83 4.68 -7.09
CA GLN A 331 17.63 5.78 -8.05
C GLN A 331 16.26 5.72 -8.74
N ARG A 332 15.76 4.52 -9.08
CA ARG A 332 14.41 4.35 -9.63
C ARG A 332 13.33 4.73 -8.61
N ALA A 333 13.54 4.43 -7.33
CA ALA A 333 12.65 4.82 -6.25
C ALA A 333 12.65 6.35 -6.08
N GLU A 334 13.82 6.99 -6.04
CA GLU A 334 13.98 8.44 -5.94
C GLU A 334 13.29 9.19 -7.09
N VAL A 335 13.49 8.74 -8.34
CA VAL A 335 12.81 9.32 -9.50
C VAL A 335 11.29 9.18 -9.39
N ARG A 336 10.78 8.07 -8.83
CA ARG A 336 9.34 7.90 -8.58
C ARG A 336 8.83 8.87 -7.51
N THR A 337 9.56 9.03 -6.40
CA THR A 337 9.19 9.98 -5.34
C THR A 337 9.25 11.42 -5.83
N ALA A 338 10.30 11.83 -6.53
CA ALA A 338 10.42 13.17 -7.13
C ALA A 338 9.31 13.43 -8.16
N SER A 339 8.95 12.43 -8.97
CA SER A 339 7.82 12.53 -9.90
C SER A 339 6.47 12.67 -9.19
N ARG A 340 6.29 12.02 -8.04
CA ARG A 340 5.09 12.17 -7.19
C ARG A 340 5.05 13.56 -6.55
N LEU A 341 6.19 14.05 -6.06
CA LEU A 341 6.30 15.38 -5.46
C LEU A 341 5.98 16.49 -6.47
N ASN A 342 6.58 16.44 -7.66
CA ASN A 342 6.32 17.42 -8.73
C ASN A 342 4.85 17.43 -9.19
N LYS A 343 4.17 16.27 -9.16
CA LYS A 343 2.73 16.21 -9.47
C LYS A 343 1.89 16.88 -8.38
N LEU A 344 2.31 16.78 -7.11
CA LEU A 344 1.64 17.46 -6.00
C LEU A 344 1.86 18.97 -6.07
N ASP A 345 3.08 19.43 -6.36
CA ASP A 345 3.38 20.86 -6.48
C ASP A 345 2.65 21.52 -7.65
N ARG A 346 2.58 20.88 -8.82
CA ARG A 346 1.74 21.39 -9.93
C ARG A 346 0.27 21.49 -9.57
N LYS A 347 -0.23 20.56 -8.76
CA LYS A 347 -1.62 20.58 -8.29
C LYS A 347 -1.86 21.70 -7.27
N ARG A 348 -0.84 22.08 -6.51
CA ARG A 348 -0.88 23.18 -5.53
C ARG A 348 -0.75 24.55 -6.21
N GLY A 349 0.13 24.69 -7.20
CA GLY A 349 0.31 25.94 -7.96
C GLY A 349 -0.82 26.26 -8.94
N GLY A 350 -1.46 25.25 -9.54
CA GLY A 350 -2.55 25.45 -10.51
C GLY A 350 -3.92 25.82 -9.92
N SER A 351 -4.03 26.05 -8.61
CA SER A 351 -5.28 26.42 -7.94
C SER A 351 -5.32 27.88 -7.45
N GLY A 352 -4.29 28.69 -7.77
CA GLY A 352 -4.17 30.08 -7.32
C GLY A 352 -4.14 31.16 -8.41
N GLU A 353 -4.13 30.81 -9.70
CA GLU A 353 -4.07 31.78 -10.81
C GLU A 353 -5.31 31.71 -11.70
N THR A 354 -6.46 32.10 -11.16
CA THR A 354 -7.55 32.65 -11.96
C THR A 354 -8.20 33.77 -11.15
N GLU A 355 -8.37 34.93 -11.81
CA GLU A 355 -8.98 36.19 -11.35
C GLU A 355 -8.03 37.26 -10.76
N VAL A 356 -7.35 37.98 -11.67
CA VAL A 356 -7.50 39.44 -11.77
C VAL A 356 -7.53 39.81 -13.25
N GLU A 357 -8.72 39.91 -13.83
CA GLU A 357 -9.06 40.91 -14.87
C GLU A 357 -10.57 41.16 -14.89
#